data_AF-A0AAN9T9W4-F1
#
_entry.id   AF-A0AAN9T9W4-F1
#
_cell.length_a   1.000
_cell.length_b   1.000
_cell.length_c   1.000
_cell.angle_alpha   90.00
_cell.angle_beta   90.00
_cell.angle_gamma   90.00
#
_symmetry.space_group_name_H-M   'P 1'
#
loop_
_entity.id
_entity.type
_entity.pdbx_description
1 polymer ?
#
loop_
_entity_poly.entity_id
_entity_poly.type
_entity_poly.pdbx_seq_one_letter_code
_entity_poly.pdbx_strand_id
1 'polypeptide(L)'
;MSSANVKYIPKDAQVIMAILKELGINDFDPRVINQLLEFIYWHTTITLDDARVFANHAKKKNIDVDDVKLAIQMHAEKMSSSGPPRDILLELARSKNSTSLAPIKPQSGIRLPPDRYCLTQPNYKLKPSLSSAPKKVDLISDSNSTGDVLMSDINVHTHTLNRTDVKTESEIDLMDQL
;
A
#
# COMPACT_ATOMS: atom_id res chain seq x y z
N MET A 1 -27.77 41.78 15.98
CA MET A 1 -28.08 40.40 15.55
C MET A 1 -27.11 40.07 14.42
N SER A 2 -26.06 39.33 14.74
CA SER A 2 -25.01 38.96 13.78
C SER A 2 -25.58 37.94 12.80
N SER A 3 -25.85 38.37 11.57
CA SER A 3 -26.19 37.51 10.46
C SER A 3 -25.06 36.52 10.25
N ALA A 4 -25.26 35.29 10.72
CA ALA A 4 -24.36 34.18 10.46
C ALA A 4 -24.28 34.03 8.94
N ASN A 5 -23.06 34.18 8.41
CA ASN A 5 -22.76 33.93 7.01
C ASN A 5 -23.16 32.47 6.73
N VAL A 6 -24.30 32.28 6.07
CA VAL A 6 -24.76 30.95 5.66
C VAL A 6 -23.73 30.46 4.67
N LYS A 7 -22.75 29.69 5.15
CA LYS A 7 -21.74 29.05 4.31
C LYS A 7 -22.51 28.34 3.20
N TYR A 8 -22.37 28.84 1.98
CA TYR A 8 -23.04 28.29 0.82
C TYR A 8 -22.46 26.88 0.59
N ILE A 9 -23.23 25.87 0.99
CA ILE A 9 -22.88 24.46 0.80
C ILE A 9 -23.48 24.04 -0.56
N PRO A 10 -22.67 23.51 -1.50
CA PRO A 10 -23.16 23.10 -2.81
C PRO A 10 -24.20 21.98 -2.70
N LYS A 11 -25.10 21.87 -3.69
CA LYS A 11 -26.21 20.90 -3.68
C LYS A 11 -25.72 19.46 -3.49
N ASP A 12 -24.64 19.08 -4.16
CA ASP A 12 -24.09 17.71 -4.07
C ASP A 12 -23.59 17.40 -2.66
N ALA A 13 -23.01 18.39 -1.96
CA ALA A 13 -22.61 18.24 -0.57
C ALA A 13 -23.83 18.07 0.34
N GLN A 14 -24.96 18.73 0.06
CA GLN A 14 -26.21 18.53 0.80
C GLN A 14 -26.76 17.11 0.61
N VAL A 15 -26.62 16.53 -0.60
CA VAL A 15 -27.00 15.14 -0.88
C VAL A 15 -26.13 14.17 -0.08
N ILE A 16 -24.80 14.36 -0.06
CA ILE A 16 -23.89 13.54 0.74
C ILE A 16 -24.24 13.63 2.24
N MET A 17 -24.54 14.83 2.74
CA MET A 17 -25.00 15.01 4.13
C MET A 17 -26.31 14.29 4.42
N ALA A 18 -27.26 14.30 3.49
CA ALA A 18 -28.51 13.56 3.62
C ALA A 18 -28.28 12.04 3.69
N ILE A 19 -27.38 11.51 2.86
CA ILE A 19 -27.00 10.09 2.88
C ILE A 19 -26.34 9.72 4.23
N LEU A 20 -25.40 10.52 4.71
CA LEU A 20 -24.75 10.28 6.01
C LEU A 20 -25.76 10.26 7.17
N LYS A 21 -26.75 11.16 7.11
CA LYS A 21 -27.84 11.23 8.09
C LYS A 21 -28.75 10.00 8.02
N GLU A 22 -29.08 9.51 6.83
CA GLU A 22 -29.86 8.29 6.63
C GLU A 22 -29.14 7.04 7.15
N LEU A 23 -27.80 7.01 7.03
CA LEU A 23 -26.95 5.96 7.60
C LEU A 23 -26.76 6.08 9.13
N GLY A 24 -27.37 7.08 9.78
CA GLY A 24 -27.28 7.30 11.22
C GLY A 24 -25.96 7.93 11.69
N ILE A 25 -25.14 8.46 10.79
CA ILE A 25 -23.86 9.11 11.12
C ILE A 25 -24.13 10.60 11.37
N ASN A 26 -24.24 10.95 12.65
CA ASN A 26 -24.58 12.32 13.08
C ASN A 26 -23.35 13.17 13.44
N ASP A 27 -22.19 12.55 13.65
CA ASP A 27 -20.94 13.23 14.02
C ASP A 27 -19.83 12.85 13.04
N PHE A 28 -19.33 13.83 12.29
CA PHE A 28 -18.26 13.67 11.30
C PHE A 28 -17.53 14.99 11.09
N ASP A 29 -16.25 14.91 10.71
CA ASP A 29 -15.47 16.10 10.32
C ASP A 29 -16.01 16.67 8.99
N PRO A 30 -16.29 17.98 8.88
CA PRO A 30 -16.72 18.59 7.61
C PRO A 30 -15.81 18.31 6.41
N ARG A 31 -14.52 17.99 6.63
CA ARG A 31 -13.59 17.56 5.57
C ARG A 31 -14.01 16.26 4.88
N VAL A 32 -14.73 15.38 5.58
CA VAL A 32 -15.22 14.10 5.02
C VAL A 32 -16.16 14.35 3.83
N ILE A 33 -17.01 15.39 3.91
CA ILE A 33 -17.91 15.73 2.80
C ILE A 33 -17.10 16.07 1.55
N ASN A 34 -16.05 16.90 1.68
CA ASN A 34 -15.20 17.27 0.56
C ASN A 34 -14.47 16.04 -0.01
N GLN A 35 -13.96 15.16 0.85
CA GLN A 35 -13.28 13.94 0.41
C GLN A 35 -14.21 12.98 -0.35
N LEU A 36 -15.45 12.83 0.12
CA LEU A 36 -16.46 12.01 -0.56
C LEU A 36 -16.88 12.65 -1.89
N LEU A 37 -16.98 13.97 -1.93
CA LEU A 37 -17.30 14.70 -3.16
C LEU A 37 -16.20 14.50 -4.20
N GLU A 38 -14.93 14.70 -3.83
CA GLU A 38 -13.78 14.41 -4.70
C GLU A 38 -13.79 12.96 -5.17
N PHE A 39 -14.07 12.01 -4.28
CA PHE A 39 -14.15 10.60 -4.62
C PHE A 39 -15.23 10.31 -5.66
N ILE A 40 -16.45 10.84 -5.51
CA ILE A 40 -17.55 10.61 -6.45
C ILE A 40 -17.19 11.18 -7.83
N TYR A 41 -16.64 12.40 -7.88
CA TYR A 41 -16.24 13.04 -9.12
C TYR A 41 -15.09 12.28 -9.80
N TRP A 42 -14.08 11.89 -9.04
CA TRP A 42 -12.98 11.06 -9.52
C TRP A 42 -13.47 9.71 -10.05
N HIS A 43 -14.28 8.99 -9.27
CA HIS A 43 -14.77 7.66 -9.62
C HIS A 43 -15.66 7.68 -10.87
N THR A 44 -16.53 8.67 -10.97
CA THR A 44 -17.41 8.85 -12.14
C THR A 44 -16.60 9.16 -13.38
N THR A 45 -15.59 10.03 -13.26
CA THR A 45 -14.73 10.41 -14.41
C THR A 45 -13.97 9.20 -14.94
N ILE A 46 -13.30 8.42 -14.08
CA ILE A 46 -12.55 7.23 -14.52
C ILE A 46 -13.51 6.19 -15.11
N THR A 47 -14.66 5.96 -14.48
CA THR A 47 -15.64 4.99 -14.98
C THR A 47 -16.18 5.40 -16.37
N LEU A 48 -16.40 6.69 -16.62
CA LEU A 48 -16.84 7.18 -17.92
C LEU A 48 -15.72 7.16 -18.97
N ASP A 49 -14.46 7.37 -18.58
CA ASP A 49 -13.31 7.23 -19.48
C ASP A 49 -13.15 5.78 -19.94
N ASP A 50 -13.28 4.81 -19.04
CA ASP A 50 -13.25 3.39 -19.39
C ASP A 50 -14.46 2.99 -20.26
N ALA A 51 -15.67 3.47 -19.91
CA ALA A 51 -16.86 3.24 -20.73
C ALA A 51 -16.70 3.80 -22.16
N ARG A 52 -16.04 4.95 -22.32
CA ARG A 52 -15.71 5.50 -23.64
C ARG A 52 -14.76 4.60 -24.41
N VAL A 53 -13.77 3.99 -23.75
CA VAL A 53 -12.85 3.02 -24.38
C VAL A 53 -13.62 1.79 -24.87
N PHE A 54 -14.57 1.27 -24.08
CA PHE A 54 -15.41 0.13 -24.47
C PHE A 54 -16.34 0.46 -25.64
N ALA A 55 -17.00 1.63 -25.62
CA ALA A 55 -17.84 2.08 -26.73
C ALA A 55 -17.04 2.20 -28.03
N ASN A 56 -15.82 2.77 -27.95
CA ASN A 56 -14.91 2.88 -29.09
C ASN A 56 -14.48 1.51 -29.62
N HIS A 57 -14.23 0.55 -28.73
CA HIS A 57 -13.91 -0.83 -29.12
C HIS A 57 -15.06 -1.49 -29.89
N ALA A 58 -16.31 -1.22 -29.48
CA ALA A 58 -17.52 -1.64 -30.17
C ALA A 58 -17.85 -0.80 -31.43
N LYS A 59 -16.99 0.16 -31.82
CA LYS A 59 -17.18 1.12 -32.92
C LYS A 59 -18.46 1.96 -32.79
N LYS A 60 -18.97 2.12 -31.57
CA LYS A 60 -20.10 3.00 -31.26
C LYS A 60 -19.59 4.43 -31.05
N LYS A 61 -20.35 5.43 -31.51
CA LYS A 61 -20.03 6.87 -31.29
C LYS A 61 -20.59 7.40 -29.98
N ASN A 62 -21.62 6.76 -29.45
CA ASN A 62 -22.29 7.14 -28.20
C ASN A 62 -22.03 6.04 -27.16
N ILE A 63 -21.87 6.45 -25.90
CA ILE A 63 -21.72 5.55 -24.76
C ILE A 63 -23.08 4.96 -24.42
N ASP A 64 -23.14 3.64 -24.29
CA ASP A 64 -24.34 2.89 -23.94
C ASP A 64 -24.35 2.51 -22.44
N VAL A 65 -25.51 2.09 -21.93
CA VAL A 65 -25.65 1.62 -20.55
C VAL A 65 -24.80 0.37 -20.30
N ASP A 66 -24.67 -0.49 -21.30
CA ASP A 66 -23.88 -1.72 -21.20
C ASP A 66 -22.37 -1.44 -21.12
N ASP A 67 -21.89 -0.36 -21.76
CA ASP A 67 -20.49 0.06 -21.67
C ASP A 67 -20.15 0.54 -20.24
N VAL A 68 -21.09 1.27 -19.61
CA VAL A 68 -20.96 1.74 -18.22
C VAL A 68 -21.03 0.58 -17.23
N LYS A 69 -21.96 -0.37 -17.43
CA LYS A 69 -22.05 -1.59 -16.59
C LYS A 69 -20.76 -2.40 -16.64
N LEU A 70 -20.19 -2.58 -17.84
CA LEU A 70 -18.93 -3.29 -18.01
C LEU A 70 -17.79 -2.58 -17.29
N ALA A 71 -17.71 -1.24 -17.40
CA ALA A 71 -16.71 -0.45 -16.68
C ALA A 71 -16.81 -0.60 -15.16
N ILE A 72 -18.02 -0.51 -14.60
CA ILE A 72 -18.24 -0.70 -13.17
C ILE A 72 -17.84 -2.12 -12.74
N GLN A 73 -18.20 -3.14 -13.52
CA GLN A 73 -17.84 -4.52 -13.20
C GLN A 73 -16.32 -4.71 -13.17
N MET A 74 -15.61 -4.16 -14.15
CA MET A 74 -14.15 -4.26 -14.19
C MET A 74 -13.46 -3.54 -13.02
N HIS A 75 -13.98 -2.38 -12.63
CA HIS A 75 -13.54 -1.70 -11.41
C HIS A 75 -13.83 -2.51 -10.14
N ALA A 76 -15.02 -3.09 -10.05
CA ALA A 76 -15.39 -3.93 -8.91
C ALA A 76 -14.47 -5.15 -8.80
N GLU A 77 -14.14 -5.82 -9.91
CA GLU A 77 -13.20 -6.96 -9.89
C GLU A 77 -11.79 -6.55 -9.48
N LYS A 78 -11.31 -5.37 -9.92
CA LYS A 78 -10.00 -4.84 -9.53
C LYS A 78 -9.93 -4.41 -8.05
N MET A 79 -11.01 -3.83 -7.55
CA MET A 79 -11.10 -3.30 -6.18
C MET A 79 -11.64 -4.33 -5.18
N SER A 80 -12.20 -5.45 -5.65
CA SER A 80 -12.80 -6.45 -4.78
C SER A 80 -11.74 -7.03 -3.86
N SER A 81 -11.82 -6.62 -2.61
CA SER A 81 -11.08 -7.18 -1.49
C SER A 81 -11.93 -8.25 -0.78
N SER A 82 -12.92 -8.85 -1.46
CA SER A 82 -13.57 -10.03 -0.91
C SER A 82 -12.50 -11.08 -0.68
N GLY A 83 -12.30 -11.48 0.58
CA GLY A 83 -11.37 -12.55 0.92
C GLY A 83 -11.64 -13.80 0.07
N PRO A 84 -10.62 -14.65 -0.14
CA PRO A 84 -10.78 -15.84 -0.95
C PRO A 84 -11.97 -16.67 -0.43
N PRO A 85 -12.78 -17.28 -1.32
CA PRO A 85 -13.94 -18.05 -0.92
C PRO A 85 -13.54 -19.17 0.05
N ARG A 86 -14.46 -19.50 0.95
CA ARG A 86 -14.23 -20.42 2.08
C ARG A 86 -13.66 -21.76 1.63
N ASP A 87 -14.09 -22.27 0.48
CA ASP A 87 -13.66 -23.57 -0.04
C ASP A 87 -12.16 -23.57 -0.38
N ILE A 88 -11.66 -22.50 -1.00
CA ILE A 88 -10.23 -22.30 -1.27
C ILE A 88 -9.46 -22.23 0.06
N LEU A 89 -9.98 -21.50 1.05
CA LEU A 89 -9.35 -21.40 2.36
C LEU A 89 -9.29 -22.77 3.07
N LEU A 90 -10.34 -23.58 2.96
CA LEU A 90 -10.40 -24.92 3.52
C LEU A 90 -9.44 -25.90 2.84
N GLU A 91 -9.31 -25.82 1.51
CA GLU A 91 -8.35 -26.63 0.76
C GLU A 91 -6.90 -26.28 1.17
N LEU A 92 -6.58 -24.98 1.22
CA LEU A 92 -5.29 -24.50 1.72
C LEU A 92 -5.04 -24.92 3.17
N ALA A 93 -6.05 -24.85 4.03
CA ALA A 93 -5.94 -25.29 5.41
C ALA A 93 -5.66 -26.80 5.51
N ARG A 94 -6.33 -27.63 4.70
CA ARG A 94 -6.04 -29.08 4.66
C ARG A 94 -4.60 -29.35 4.21
N SER A 95 -4.14 -28.67 3.16
CA SER A 95 -2.77 -28.80 2.65
C SER A 95 -1.71 -28.33 3.65
N LYS A 96 -1.96 -27.26 4.40
CA LYS A 96 -1.00 -26.74 5.39
C LYS A 96 -1.03 -27.48 6.72
N ASN A 97 -2.22 -27.93 7.15
CA ASN A 97 -2.39 -28.62 8.42
C ASN A 97 -2.08 -30.13 8.34
N SER A 98 -1.77 -30.66 7.16
CA SER A 98 -1.30 -32.06 7.02
C SER A 98 0.10 -32.26 7.62
N THR A 99 0.90 -31.19 7.72
CA THR A 99 2.22 -31.24 8.35
C THR A 99 2.06 -31.15 9.86
N SER A 100 2.43 -32.22 10.58
CA SER A 100 2.41 -32.23 12.04
C SER A 100 3.31 -31.15 12.62
N LEU A 101 2.92 -30.60 13.76
CA LEU A 101 3.73 -29.61 14.47
C LEU A 101 5.08 -30.19 14.91
N ALA A 102 6.12 -29.36 14.91
CA ALA A 102 7.42 -29.75 15.45
C ALA A 102 7.30 -30.07 16.96
N PRO A 103 7.99 -31.12 17.45
CA PRO A 103 7.90 -31.51 18.85
C PRO A 103 8.44 -30.42 19.79
N ILE A 104 7.72 -30.18 20.88
CA ILE A 104 8.06 -29.16 21.88
C ILE A 104 9.23 -29.67 22.75
N LYS A 105 10.31 -28.89 22.87
CA LYS A 105 11.43 -29.18 23.78
C LYS A 105 11.11 -28.69 25.20
N PRO A 106 11.59 -29.36 26.28
CA PRO A 106 11.24 -29.02 27.66
C PRO A 106 11.83 -27.69 28.16
N GLN A 107 12.80 -27.10 27.45
CA GLN A 107 13.23 -25.72 27.71
C GLN A 107 12.19 -24.75 27.17
N SER A 108 11.32 -24.27 28.06
CA SER A 108 10.33 -23.24 27.79
C SER A 108 11.00 -21.86 27.63
N GLY A 109 11.02 -21.32 26.41
CA GLY A 109 11.52 -19.98 26.10
C GLY A 109 11.14 -19.55 24.68
N ILE A 110 11.29 -18.26 24.38
CA ILE A 110 11.05 -17.72 23.03
C ILE A 110 12.08 -18.32 22.08
N ARG A 111 11.62 -19.15 21.13
CA ARG A 111 12.48 -19.73 20.09
C ARG A 111 12.59 -18.75 18.93
N LEU A 112 13.68 -18.00 18.90
CA LEU A 112 14.03 -17.23 17.72
C LEU A 112 14.36 -18.20 16.56
N PRO A 113 14.05 -17.81 15.31
CA PRO A 113 14.66 -18.45 14.14
C PRO A 113 16.19 -18.45 14.27
N PRO A 114 16.92 -19.31 13.53
CA PRO A 114 18.38 -19.20 13.43
C PRO A 114 18.83 -17.76 13.17
N ASP A 115 19.99 -17.35 13.69
CA ASP A 115 20.46 -15.94 13.63
C ASP A 115 20.46 -15.37 12.21
N ARG A 116 20.72 -16.21 11.19
CA ARG A 116 20.64 -15.85 9.76
C ARG A 116 19.25 -15.42 9.29
N TYR A 117 18.19 -15.84 9.98
CA TYR A 117 16.80 -15.44 9.73
C TYR A 117 16.30 -14.44 10.78
N CYS A 118 17.17 -13.98 11.67
CA CYS A 118 16.86 -12.93 12.64
C CYS A 118 17.34 -11.57 12.11
N LEU A 119 16.49 -10.56 12.24
CA LEU A 119 16.83 -9.16 11.90
C LEU A 119 17.52 -8.46 13.09
N THR A 120 18.50 -9.13 13.70
CA THR A 120 19.25 -8.65 14.88
C THR A 120 20.48 -7.84 14.49
N GLN A 121 21.01 -8.07 13.29
CA GLN A 121 22.21 -7.40 12.80
C GLN A 121 21.88 -6.11 12.03
N PRO A 122 22.75 -5.09 12.05
CA PRO A 122 22.58 -3.89 11.24
C PRO A 122 22.52 -4.25 9.74
N ASN A 123 21.37 -4.03 9.10
CA ASN A 123 21.16 -4.23 7.66
C ASN A 123 21.74 -3.10 6.80
N TYR A 124 22.54 -2.21 7.39
CA TYR A 124 23.19 -1.11 6.70
C TYR A 124 24.55 -0.84 7.33
N LYS A 125 25.49 -0.41 6.50
CA LYS A 125 26.78 0.14 6.94
C LYS A 125 26.86 1.56 6.41
N LEU A 126 27.02 2.53 7.32
CA LEU A 126 27.30 3.89 6.90
C LEU A 126 28.69 3.89 6.26
N LYS A 127 28.83 4.37 5.02
CA LYS A 127 30.15 4.70 4.50
C LYS A 127 30.68 5.84 5.37
N PRO A 128 31.82 5.69 6.06
CA PRO A 128 32.41 6.84 6.73
C PRO A 128 32.66 7.88 5.64
N SER A 129 32.06 9.06 5.77
CA SER A 129 32.46 10.18 4.93
C SER A 129 33.93 10.40 5.22
N LEU A 130 34.75 10.53 4.18
CA LEU A 130 36.08 11.08 4.32
C LEU A 130 35.93 12.59 4.63
N SER A 131 35.26 12.94 5.73
CA SER A 131 35.32 14.28 6.27
C SER A 131 36.68 14.40 6.93
N SER A 132 37.58 15.08 6.21
CA SER A 132 38.65 15.93 6.72
C SER A 132 39.31 15.47 8.03
N ALA A 133 40.58 15.08 7.93
CA ALA A 133 41.49 14.89 9.05
C ALA A 133 41.23 15.92 10.18
N PRO A 134 41.39 15.54 11.46
CA PRO A 134 41.19 16.47 12.57
C PRO A 134 42.17 17.62 12.43
N LYS A 135 41.71 18.77 11.94
CA LYS A 135 42.46 20.02 12.09
C LYS A 135 42.42 20.32 13.59
N LYS A 136 43.59 20.21 14.21
CA LYS A 136 43.87 20.70 15.56
C LYS A 136 43.27 22.10 15.69
N VAL A 137 42.22 22.23 16.51
CA VAL A 137 41.59 23.50 16.84
C VAL A 137 42.44 24.17 17.92
N ASP A 138 43.30 25.10 17.49
CA ASP A 138 43.80 26.15 18.38
C ASP A 138 42.67 27.20 18.49
N LEU A 139 42.23 27.47 19.72
CA LEU A 139 41.21 28.47 20.05
C LEU A 139 41.64 29.86 19.56
N ILE A 140 40.79 30.56 18.79
CA ILE A 140 40.53 32.02 18.82
C ILE A 140 39.30 32.33 17.92
N SER A 141 38.66 33.44 18.27
CA SER A 141 37.31 33.99 18.10
C SER A 141 36.76 34.39 16.72
N ASP A 142 35.42 34.43 16.69
CA ASP A 142 34.48 35.35 16.00
C ASP A 142 33.89 35.10 14.59
N SER A 143 32.54 35.19 14.59
CA SER A 143 31.59 35.74 13.60
C SER A 143 31.00 34.88 12.45
N ASN A 144 29.65 34.81 12.49
CA ASN A 144 28.60 34.50 11.49
C ASN A 144 28.97 34.00 10.08
N SER A 145 28.34 32.90 9.65
CA SER A 145 27.65 32.82 8.34
C SER A 145 26.72 31.60 8.24
N THR A 146 25.50 31.89 7.80
CA THR A 146 24.46 31.04 7.18
C THR A 146 25.00 30.11 6.08
N GLY A 147 24.37 28.94 5.88
CA GLY A 147 24.46 28.19 4.61
C GLY A 147 24.27 26.67 4.70
N ASP A 148 23.06 26.23 4.34
CA ASP A 148 22.70 25.02 3.56
C ASP A 148 23.28 23.64 3.92
N VAL A 149 22.43 22.81 4.55
CA VAL A 149 22.58 21.36 4.60
C VAL A 149 22.13 20.77 3.26
N LEU A 150 23.08 20.42 2.39
CA LEU A 150 22.82 19.57 1.22
C LEU A 150 22.74 18.11 1.65
N MET A 151 21.54 17.54 1.55
CA MET A 151 21.23 16.13 1.75
C MET A 151 21.56 15.32 0.49
N SER A 152 22.81 14.88 0.36
CA SER A 152 23.26 13.88 -0.62
C SER A 152 24.54 13.26 -0.02
N ASP A 153 24.55 12.05 0.51
CA ASP A 153 24.35 10.80 -0.23
C ASP A 153 23.93 9.65 0.71
N ILE A 154 22.71 9.16 0.55
CA ILE A 154 22.30 7.84 1.05
C ILE A 154 22.42 6.86 -0.10
N ASN A 155 23.59 6.23 -0.26
CA ASN A 155 23.75 5.15 -1.23
C ASN A 155 23.24 3.84 -0.63
N VAL A 156 21.92 3.62 -0.70
CA VAL A 156 21.27 2.34 -0.41
C VAL A 156 21.80 1.32 -1.42
N HIS A 157 22.67 0.40 -0.99
CA HIS A 157 22.92 -0.79 -1.78
C HIS A 157 21.73 -1.72 -1.57
N THR A 158 20.69 -1.52 -2.39
CA THR A 158 19.64 -2.51 -2.54
C THR A 158 20.29 -3.73 -3.17
N HIS A 159 20.42 -4.82 -2.42
CA HIS A 159 20.26 -6.11 -3.08
C HIS A 159 18.81 -6.14 -3.56
N THR A 160 18.61 -5.72 -4.81
CA THR A 160 17.45 -6.10 -5.58
C THR A 160 17.46 -7.63 -5.59
N LEU A 161 16.60 -8.24 -4.76
CA LEU A 161 16.15 -9.59 -5.01
C LEU A 161 15.44 -9.53 -6.36
N ASN A 162 16.19 -9.90 -7.40
CA ASN A 162 15.66 -10.04 -8.74
C ASN A 162 14.42 -10.91 -8.66
N ARG A 163 13.31 -10.36 -9.13
CA ARG A 163 12.06 -11.07 -9.38
C ARG A 163 12.23 -11.96 -10.61
N THR A 164 13.14 -12.91 -10.57
CA THR A 164 13.29 -14.00 -11.55
C THR A 164 14.22 -15.06 -10.93
N ASP A 165 13.67 -15.95 -10.13
CA ASP A 165 14.12 -17.34 -9.97
C ASP A 165 13.08 -18.08 -9.14
N VAL A 166 11.90 -18.28 -9.75
CA VAL A 166 11.06 -19.43 -9.39
C VAL A 166 11.78 -20.63 -9.98
N LYS A 167 12.79 -21.14 -9.28
CA LYS A 167 13.27 -22.50 -9.51
C LYS A 167 12.26 -23.41 -8.82
N THR A 168 11.42 -24.02 -9.64
CA THR A 168 10.61 -25.17 -9.27
C THR A 168 11.54 -26.28 -8.80
N GLU A 169 11.84 -26.33 -7.49
CA GLU A 169 12.49 -27.48 -6.83
C GLU A 169 11.44 -28.59 -6.63
N SER A 170 10.94 -29.14 -7.74
CA SER A 170 10.04 -30.31 -7.74
C SER A 170 10.57 -31.49 -8.53
N GLU A 171 11.79 -31.45 -9.06
CA GLU A 171 12.43 -32.63 -9.68
C GLU A 171 13.93 -32.60 -9.35
N ILE A 172 14.50 -33.77 -8.99
CA ILE A 172 15.88 -34.04 -8.50
C ILE A 172 15.96 -33.85 -6.96
N ASP A 173 15.95 -34.84 -6.06
CA ASP A 173 16.54 -36.18 -6.08
C ASP A 173 15.65 -37.22 -5.37
N LEU A 174 14.75 -37.81 -6.15
CA LEU A 174 14.15 -39.12 -5.87
C LEU A 174 15.09 -40.28 -6.26
N MET A 175 16.40 -40.04 -6.33
CA MET A 175 17.41 -40.94 -6.92
C MET A 175 18.54 -41.33 -5.94
N ASP A 176 18.28 -41.27 -4.63
CA ASP A 176 19.27 -41.68 -3.60
C ASP A 176 18.75 -42.75 -2.63
N GLN A 177 17.74 -43.53 -3.06
CA GLN A 177 17.27 -44.72 -2.34
C GLN A 177 17.05 -45.90 -3.28
N LEU A 178 18.17 -46.49 -3.73
CA LEU A 178 18.32 -47.91 -4.00
C LEU A 178 19.57 -48.41 -3.29
#